data_AF-A0AAD9JPQ3-F1
#
_entry.id   AF-A0AAD9JPQ3-F1
#
_cell.length_a   1.000
_cell.length_b   1.000
_cell.length_c   1.000
_cell.angle_alpha   90.00
_cell.angle_beta   90.00
_cell.angle_gamma   90.00
#
_symmetry.space_group_name_H-M   'P 1'
#
loop_
_entity.id
_entity.type
_entity.pdbx_description
1 polymer ?
#
loop_
_entity_poly.entity_id
_entity_poly.type
_entity_poly.pdbx_seq_one_letter_code
_entity_poly.pdbx_strand_id
1 'polypeptide(L)'
;MELFLANDATLKAEILWTIKTVMAYYSSNSCDDKNYLFVRMFSGSQQYTRGKTKCGYLVKFGLAPYFHHKVVSAVSKPGCLYTTSFDESFNKAIREEQMDLILRFWDTDENCVVSHYFKSVFLRHTRSLDLVKSFLKGLASLDQANMVQVSSLINWKFYEDLVEQKFRRHTYFLNMGSCSLHVIYSVFKRGARITGWNIDGF
;
A
#
# COMPACT_ATOMS: atom_id res chain seq x y z
N MET A 1 17.09 27.92 -15.19
CA MET A 1 16.73 27.76 -13.76
C MET A 1 17.50 26.55 -13.26
N GLU A 2 18.71 26.80 -12.74
CA GLU A 2 19.60 25.74 -12.26
C GLU A 2 18.99 25.11 -11.00
N LEU A 3 18.73 23.80 -11.04
CA LEU A 3 18.43 23.04 -9.83
C LEU A 3 19.66 23.13 -8.94
N PHE A 4 19.50 23.77 -7.77
CA PHE A 4 20.50 23.78 -6.70
C PHE A 4 20.71 22.32 -6.25
N LEU A 5 21.69 21.64 -6.86
CA LEU A 5 22.09 20.28 -6.49
C LEU A 5 22.70 20.35 -5.09
N ALA A 6 21.86 20.15 -4.08
CA ALA A 6 22.29 19.83 -2.73
C ALA A 6 23.36 18.74 -2.81
N ASN A 7 24.49 18.97 -2.14
CA ASN A 7 25.68 18.11 -2.15
C ASN A 7 25.32 16.62 -2.24
N ASP A 8 25.57 16.01 -3.41
CA ASP A 8 25.03 14.70 -3.84
C ASP A 8 25.30 13.59 -2.81
N ALA A 9 26.48 13.63 -2.17
CA ALA A 9 26.86 12.67 -1.13
C ALA A 9 25.98 12.75 0.13
N THR A 10 25.64 13.96 0.59
CA THR A 10 24.81 14.16 1.79
C THR A 10 23.37 13.71 1.54
N LEU A 11 22.78 14.10 0.41
CA LEU A 11 21.41 13.69 0.06
C LEU A 11 21.32 12.18 -0.13
N LYS A 12 22.31 11.56 -0.80
CA LYS A 12 22.38 10.11 -0.97
C LYS A 12 22.44 9.37 0.38
N ALA A 13 23.27 9.85 1.30
CA ALA A 13 23.33 9.32 2.68
C ALA A 13 21.98 9.44 3.40
N GLU A 14 21.29 10.58 3.24
CA GLU A 14 19.97 10.80 3.83
C GLU A 14 18.94 9.83 3.27
N ILE A 15 18.90 9.64 1.95
CA ILE A 15 18.00 8.69 1.28
C ILE A 15 18.26 7.26 1.77
N LEU A 16 19.52 6.80 1.73
CA LEU A 16 19.90 5.44 2.13
C LEU A 16 19.51 5.14 3.58
N TRP A 17 19.81 6.05 4.51
CA TRP A 17 19.41 5.87 5.91
C TRP A 17 17.89 5.91 6.09
N THR A 18 17.18 6.74 5.30
CA THR A 18 15.70 6.76 5.35
C THR A 18 15.13 5.42 4.94
N ILE A 19 15.61 4.86 3.84
CA ILE A 19 15.20 3.53 3.37
C ILE A 19 15.50 2.49 4.46
N LYS A 20 16.69 2.53 5.05
CA LYS A 20 17.05 1.62 6.16
C LYS A 20 16.10 1.77 7.36
N THR A 21 15.76 3.00 7.74
CA THR A 21 14.86 3.30 8.86
C THR A 21 13.48 2.65 8.61
N VAL A 22 12.95 2.80 7.40
CA VAL A 22 11.66 2.20 7.01
C VAL A 22 11.74 0.69 6.96
N MET A 23 12.73 0.11 6.28
CA MET A 23 12.87 -1.34 6.11
C MET A 23 13.12 -2.08 7.43
N ALA A 24 13.78 -1.43 8.39
CA ALA A 24 14.08 -2.01 9.69
C ALA A 24 13.03 -1.66 10.76
N TYR A 25 11.91 -1.04 10.37
CA TYR A 25 10.83 -0.61 11.27
C TYR A 25 11.31 0.27 12.43
N TYR A 26 12.34 1.08 12.19
CA TYR A 26 12.85 2.01 13.19
C TYR A 26 11.93 3.22 13.32
N SER A 27 11.73 3.67 14.56
CA SER A 27 11.02 4.93 14.82
C SER A 27 11.79 6.10 14.20
N SER A 28 11.08 7.10 13.66
CA SER A 28 11.72 8.36 13.22
C SER A 28 12.50 9.04 14.35
N ASN A 29 12.09 8.84 15.61
CA ASN A 29 12.82 9.35 16.79
C ASN A 29 14.23 8.74 16.90
N SER A 30 14.46 7.56 16.32
CA SER A 30 15.79 6.95 16.27
C SER A 30 16.78 7.72 15.39
N CYS A 31 16.34 8.76 14.69
CA CYS A 31 17.19 9.65 13.91
C CYS A 31 17.73 10.82 14.74
N ASP A 32 17.11 11.17 15.88
CA ASP A 32 17.54 12.30 16.71
C ASP A 32 18.90 12.03 17.39
N ASP A 33 19.68 13.09 17.62
CA ASP A 33 20.99 13.10 18.31
C ASP A 33 22.09 12.19 17.74
N LYS A 34 21.96 11.76 16.47
CA LYS A 34 22.94 10.88 15.80
C LYS A 34 23.84 11.57 14.78
N ASN A 35 23.84 12.91 14.73
CA ASN A 35 24.59 13.68 13.73
C ASN A 35 26.08 13.31 13.69
N TYR A 36 26.72 13.15 14.86
CA TYR A 36 28.13 12.75 14.93
C TYR A 36 28.38 11.36 14.30
N LEU A 37 27.52 10.38 14.61
CA LEU A 37 27.60 9.03 14.06
C LEU A 37 27.43 9.07 12.54
N PHE A 38 26.47 9.85 12.03
CA PHE A 38 26.23 9.95 10.60
C PHE A 38 27.38 10.61 9.84
N VAL A 39 27.99 11.67 10.36
CA VAL A 39 29.19 12.29 9.76
C VAL A 39 30.35 11.28 9.66
N ARG A 40 30.47 10.35 10.62
CA ARG A 40 31.47 9.27 10.59
C ARG A 40 31.13 8.17 9.59
N MET A 41 29.85 7.79 9.48
CA MET A 41 29.39 6.74 8.57
C MET A 41 29.45 7.16 7.09
N PHE A 42 29.28 8.46 6.81
CA PHE A 42 29.20 9.00 5.47
C PHE A 42 30.34 10.01 5.23
N SER A 43 31.48 9.51 4.76
CA SER A 43 32.66 10.33 4.45
C SER A 43 32.29 11.39 3.41
N GLY A 44 32.40 12.67 3.76
CA GLY A 44 32.06 13.80 2.86
C GLY A 44 30.72 14.48 3.14
N SER A 45 29.89 13.97 4.04
CA SER A 45 28.62 14.62 4.43
C SER A 45 28.76 15.47 5.71
N GLN A 46 29.68 16.44 5.69
CA GLN A 46 30.00 17.26 6.88
C GLN A 46 28.82 18.11 7.39
N GLN A 47 27.81 18.36 6.55
CA GLN A 47 26.59 19.10 6.89
C GLN A 47 25.38 18.19 7.19
N TYR A 48 25.59 16.89 7.35
CA TYR A 48 24.51 15.95 7.62
C TYR A 48 23.85 16.27 8.97
N THR A 49 22.61 16.74 8.90
CA THR A 49 21.76 17.00 10.06
C THR A 49 20.45 16.27 9.85
N ARG A 50 20.25 15.21 10.63
CA ARG A 50 19.03 14.41 10.53
C ARG A 50 18.35 14.39 11.88
N GLY A 51 17.17 15.00 11.93
CA GLY A 51 16.20 14.79 12.99
C GLY A 51 15.02 13.98 12.48
N LYS A 52 14.17 13.53 13.41
CA LYS A 52 12.92 12.81 13.14
C LYS A 52 12.04 13.47 12.08
N THR A 53 11.96 14.81 12.11
CA THR A 53 11.13 15.59 11.18
C THR A 53 11.64 15.44 9.76
N LYS A 54 12.94 15.60 9.52
CA LYS A 54 13.53 15.48 8.19
C LYS A 54 13.38 14.05 7.64
N CYS A 55 13.57 13.03 8.50
CA CYS A 55 13.32 11.64 8.13
C CYS A 55 11.86 11.42 7.68
N GLY A 56 10.89 11.85 8.49
CA GLY A 56 9.47 11.74 8.16
C GLY A 56 9.09 12.51 6.90
N TYR A 57 9.63 13.70 6.70
CA TYR A 57 9.43 14.49 5.48
C TYR A 57 9.99 13.78 4.25
N LEU A 58 11.20 13.21 4.32
CA LEU A 58 11.78 12.51 3.18
C LEU A 58 10.98 11.24 2.83
N VAL A 59 10.48 10.50 3.82
CA VAL A 59 9.55 9.39 3.57
C VAL A 59 8.30 9.89 2.87
N LYS A 60 7.61 10.88 3.45
CA LYS A 60 6.27 11.31 3.02
C LYS A 60 6.27 12.05 1.69
N PHE A 61 7.24 12.92 1.44
CA PHE A 61 7.26 13.83 0.30
C PHE A 61 8.34 13.51 -0.73
N GLY A 62 9.32 12.66 -0.39
CA GLY A 62 10.36 12.20 -1.32
C GLY A 62 10.10 10.78 -1.80
N LEU A 63 10.31 9.81 -0.91
CA LEU A 63 10.30 8.39 -1.25
C LEU A 63 8.91 7.87 -1.61
N ALA A 64 7.88 8.16 -0.81
CA ALA A 64 6.54 7.64 -1.06
C ALA A 64 5.98 8.08 -2.44
N PRO A 65 6.05 9.37 -2.85
CA PRO A 65 5.64 9.78 -4.19
C PRO A 65 6.46 9.12 -5.30
N TYR A 66 7.78 8.98 -5.12
CA TYR A 66 8.66 8.34 -6.10
C TYR A 66 8.27 6.87 -6.35
N PHE A 67 8.10 6.08 -5.29
CA PHE A 67 7.70 4.68 -5.42
C PHE A 67 6.26 4.53 -5.91
N HIS A 68 5.34 5.41 -5.48
CA HIS A 68 3.98 5.43 -6.01
C HIS A 68 3.96 5.69 -7.52
N HIS A 69 4.72 6.67 -7.99
CA HIS A 69 4.85 6.98 -9.41
C HIS A 69 5.43 5.80 -10.21
N LYS A 70 6.42 5.09 -9.66
CA LYS A 70 6.95 3.86 -10.29
C LYS A 70 5.86 2.81 -10.50
N VAL A 71 5.06 2.53 -9.47
CA VAL A 71 3.94 1.56 -9.57
C VAL A 71 2.92 2.02 -10.61
N VAL A 72 2.49 3.29 -10.57
CA VAL A 72 1.55 3.84 -11.57
C VAL A 72 2.11 3.75 -12.98
N SER A 73 3.40 4.06 -13.17
CA SER A 73 4.05 4.00 -14.48
C SER A 73 4.10 2.57 -15.03
N ALA A 74 4.39 1.59 -14.17
CA ALA A 74 4.43 0.18 -14.57
C ALA A 74 3.04 -0.33 -14.99
N VAL A 75 2.00 0.01 -14.23
CA VAL A 75 0.61 -0.40 -14.52
C VAL A 75 0.02 0.36 -15.72
N SER A 76 0.52 1.58 -16.00
CA SER A 76 0.07 2.39 -17.15
C SER A 76 0.71 2.02 -18.48
N LYS A 77 1.64 1.04 -18.49
CA LYS A 77 2.22 0.53 -19.75
C LYS A 77 1.08 0.01 -20.65
N PRO A 78 1.11 0.30 -21.97
CA PRO A 78 0.04 -0.15 -22.89
C PRO A 78 -0.18 -1.66 -22.82
N GLY A 79 -1.44 -2.08 -22.70
CA GLY A 79 -1.82 -3.49 -22.61
C GLY A 79 -1.59 -4.13 -21.23
N CYS A 80 -1.09 -3.39 -20.24
CA CYS A 80 -0.96 -3.90 -18.88
C CYS A 80 -2.34 -4.01 -18.22
N LEU A 81 -2.72 -5.23 -17.89
CA LEU A 81 -3.92 -5.55 -17.10
C LEU A 81 -3.53 -5.74 -15.64
N TYR A 82 -4.42 -5.37 -14.73
CA TYR A 82 -4.17 -5.53 -13.31
C TYR A 82 -5.37 -6.09 -12.57
N THR A 83 -5.06 -6.79 -11.49
CA THR A 83 -6.02 -7.16 -10.45
C THR A 83 -5.79 -6.31 -9.23
N THR A 84 -6.80 -6.17 -8.39
CA THR A 84 -6.68 -5.43 -7.14
C THR A 84 -7.35 -6.19 -6.01
N SER A 85 -6.84 -6.05 -4.80
CA SER A 85 -7.48 -6.51 -3.58
C SER A 85 -7.50 -5.37 -2.58
N PHE A 86 -8.40 -5.47 -1.63
CA PHE A 86 -8.37 -4.60 -0.47
C PHE A 86 -8.61 -5.38 0.81
N ASP A 87 -8.07 -4.84 1.90
CA ASP A 87 -8.36 -5.28 3.26
C ASP A 87 -8.95 -4.12 4.05
N GLU A 88 -9.95 -4.41 4.89
CA GLU A 88 -10.61 -3.42 5.74
C GLU A 88 -10.13 -3.62 7.18
N SER A 89 -9.56 -2.56 7.76
CA SER A 89 -9.10 -2.59 9.14
C SER A 89 -9.47 -1.31 9.88
N PHE A 90 -9.72 -1.41 11.19
CA PHE A 90 -9.92 -0.24 12.03
C PHE A 90 -8.58 0.30 12.50
N ASN A 91 -8.21 1.50 12.05
CA ASN A 91 -6.98 2.13 12.48
C ASN A 91 -7.15 2.78 13.85
N LYS A 92 -6.61 2.14 14.89
CA LYS A 92 -6.74 2.57 16.29
C LYS A 92 -6.14 3.95 16.59
N ALA A 93 -5.12 4.37 15.84
CA ALA A 93 -4.42 5.62 16.10
C ALA A 93 -5.26 6.84 15.68
N ILE A 94 -5.88 6.76 14.49
CA ILE A 94 -6.72 7.83 13.94
C ILE A 94 -8.23 7.62 14.21
N ARG A 95 -8.61 6.43 14.68
CA ARG A 95 -9.99 6.00 14.96
C ARG A 95 -10.93 6.03 13.75
N GLU A 96 -10.39 5.67 12.58
CA GLU A 96 -11.15 5.56 11.34
C GLU A 96 -10.97 4.16 10.74
N GLU A 97 -11.96 3.72 9.97
CA GLU A 97 -11.80 2.53 9.14
C GLU A 97 -10.88 2.84 7.96
N GLN A 98 -10.06 1.87 7.60
CA GLN A 98 -9.02 1.99 6.60
C GLN A 98 -9.18 0.85 5.60
N MET A 99 -9.20 1.20 4.32
CA MET A 99 -9.16 0.27 3.19
C MET A 99 -7.77 0.32 2.56
N ASP A 100 -7.01 -0.75 2.69
CA ASP A 100 -5.68 -0.85 2.09
C ASP A 100 -5.76 -1.50 0.71
N LEU A 101 -5.46 -0.72 -0.33
CA LEU A 101 -5.49 -1.18 -1.72
C LEU A 101 -4.15 -1.81 -2.09
N ILE A 102 -4.21 -2.98 -2.72
CA ILE A 102 -3.06 -3.72 -3.21
C ILE A 102 -3.30 -4.02 -4.68
N LEU A 103 -2.33 -3.66 -5.53
CA LEU A 103 -2.34 -4.00 -6.95
C LEU A 103 -1.51 -5.24 -7.21
N ARG A 104 -1.96 -6.04 -8.17
CA ARG A 104 -1.20 -7.15 -8.72
C ARG A 104 -1.25 -7.12 -10.23
N PHE A 105 -0.09 -7.21 -10.85
CA PHE A 105 0.07 -7.12 -12.30
C PHE A 105 1.34 -7.86 -12.72
N TRP A 106 1.47 -8.11 -14.03
CA TRP A 106 2.69 -8.64 -14.61
C TRP A 106 3.70 -7.51 -14.84
N ASP A 107 4.82 -7.52 -14.12
CA ASP A 107 5.90 -6.59 -14.38
C ASP A 107 6.78 -7.12 -15.51
N THR A 108 6.85 -6.35 -16.60
CA THR A 108 7.63 -6.69 -17.78
C THR A 108 9.13 -6.54 -17.57
N ASP A 109 9.55 -5.68 -16.65
CA ASP A 109 10.97 -5.43 -16.38
C ASP A 109 11.53 -6.54 -15.47
N GLU A 110 10.75 -6.96 -14.47
CA GLU A 110 11.11 -8.05 -13.53
C GLU A 110 10.67 -9.44 -14.03
N ASN A 111 9.93 -9.50 -15.15
CA ASN A 111 9.40 -10.71 -15.78
C ASN A 111 8.66 -11.65 -14.81
N CYS A 112 7.85 -11.09 -13.92
CA CYS A 112 7.08 -11.85 -12.94
C CYS A 112 5.81 -11.12 -12.50
N VAL A 113 4.91 -11.84 -11.82
CA VAL A 113 3.77 -11.22 -11.16
C VAL A 113 4.24 -10.52 -9.89
N VAL A 114 4.01 -9.22 -9.80
CA VAL A 114 4.32 -8.42 -8.61
C VAL A 114 3.04 -8.05 -7.87
N SER A 115 3.13 -7.94 -6.55
CA SER A 115 2.06 -7.41 -5.70
C SER A 115 2.58 -6.19 -4.94
N HIS A 116 1.98 -5.04 -5.18
CA HIS A 116 2.37 -3.78 -4.56
C HIS A 116 1.24 -3.20 -3.74
N TYR A 117 1.54 -2.86 -2.49
CA TYR A 117 0.70 -1.92 -1.76
C TYR A 117 0.61 -0.62 -2.55
N PHE A 118 -0.61 -0.16 -2.77
CA PHE A 118 -0.88 1.00 -3.60
C PHE A 118 -1.13 2.25 -2.76
N LYS A 119 -2.09 2.16 -1.83
CA LYS A 119 -2.45 3.23 -0.87
C LYS A 119 -3.56 2.76 0.09
N SER A 120 -3.67 3.46 1.21
CA SER A 120 -4.82 3.43 2.10
C SER A 120 -5.87 4.45 1.67
N VAL A 121 -7.14 4.10 1.86
CA VAL A 121 -8.29 5.01 1.80
C VAL A 121 -8.98 4.98 3.16
N PHE A 122 -9.14 6.13 3.80
CA PHE A 122 -9.83 6.23 5.08
C PHE A 122 -11.33 6.41 4.86
N LEU A 123 -12.11 5.53 5.49
CA LEU A 123 -13.55 5.44 5.38
C LEU A 123 -14.17 6.13 6.61
N ARG A 124 -14.96 7.18 6.36
CA ARG A 124 -15.75 7.85 7.42
C ARG A 124 -17.12 7.19 7.62
N HIS A 125 -17.62 6.49 6.59
CA HIS A 125 -18.89 5.77 6.58
C HIS A 125 -18.77 4.47 5.77
N THR A 126 -19.32 3.37 6.30
CA THR A 126 -19.19 1.99 5.77
C THR A 126 -20.52 1.44 5.26
N ARG A 127 -21.17 2.13 4.33
CA ARG A 127 -22.23 1.50 3.51
C ARG A 127 -21.59 0.92 2.24
N SER A 128 -22.14 -0.17 1.70
CA SER A 128 -21.59 -0.85 0.50
C SER A 128 -21.33 0.11 -0.68
N LEU A 129 -22.27 1.03 -0.94
CA LEU A 129 -22.11 2.04 -2.00
C LEU A 129 -20.98 3.04 -1.71
N ASP A 130 -20.77 3.40 -0.45
CA ASP A 130 -19.67 4.28 -0.05
C ASP A 130 -18.32 3.56 -0.14
N LEU A 131 -18.32 2.24 0.08
CA LEU A 131 -17.15 1.37 -0.10
C LEU A 131 -16.74 1.30 -1.57
N VAL A 132 -17.67 1.03 -2.49
CA VAL A 132 -17.40 1.01 -3.94
C VAL A 132 -16.89 2.37 -4.43
N LYS A 133 -17.52 3.48 -4.01
CA LYS A 133 -17.07 4.83 -4.36
C LYS A 133 -15.66 5.11 -3.84
N SER A 134 -15.38 4.76 -2.59
CA SER A 134 -14.07 4.98 -1.96
C SER A 134 -12.98 4.14 -2.63
N PHE A 135 -13.30 2.89 -2.97
CA PHE A 135 -12.44 1.99 -3.71
C PHE A 135 -12.09 2.55 -5.10
N LEU A 136 -13.08 2.91 -5.92
CA LEU A 136 -12.85 3.47 -7.26
C LEU A 136 -12.12 4.82 -7.21
N LYS A 137 -12.46 5.68 -6.25
CA LYS A 137 -11.72 6.93 -5.99
C LYS A 137 -10.28 6.65 -5.56
N GLY A 138 -10.06 5.58 -4.83
CA GLY A 138 -8.74 5.07 -4.47
C GLY A 138 -7.88 4.82 -5.70
N LEU A 139 -8.46 4.19 -6.73
CA LEU A 139 -7.83 3.80 -7.99
C LEU A 139 -7.90 4.86 -9.10
N ALA A 140 -8.27 6.11 -8.78
CA ALA A 140 -8.51 7.15 -9.78
C ALA A 140 -7.27 7.54 -10.61
N SER A 141 -6.06 7.25 -10.14
CA SER A 141 -4.82 7.48 -10.89
C SER A 141 -4.47 6.36 -11.88
N LEU A 142 -5.27 5.30 -11.96
CA LEU A 142 -5.10 4.18 -12.88
C LEU A 142 -6.21 4.19 -13.93
N ASP A 143 -5.91 3.63 -15.10
CA ASP A 143 -6.95 3.32 -16.07
C ASP A 143 -7.80 2.15 -15.55
N GLN A 144 -8.96 2.48 -15.01
CA GLN A 144 -9.87 1.50 -14.45
C GLN A 144 -10.36 0.52 -15.50
N ALA A 145 -10.34 0.83 -16.80
CA ALA A 145 -10.73 -0.12 -17.85
C ALA A 145 -9.83 -1.37 -17.86
N ASN A 146 -8.57 -1.25 -17.45
CA ASN A 146 -7.59 -2.35 -17.40
C ASN A 146 -7.70 -3.21 -16.13
N MET A 147 -8.61 -2.86 -15.21
CA MET A 147 -8.90 -3.69 -14.03
C MET A 147 -9.76 -4.88 -14.42
N VAL A 148 -9.16 -6.07 -14.42
CA VAL A 148 -9.83 -7.32 -14.84
C VAL A 148 -10.50 -8.07 -13.70
N GLN A 149 -10.10 -7.81 -12.46
CA GLN A 149 -10.58 -8.59 -11.31
C GLN A 149 -10.36 -7.89 -9.98
N VAL A 150 -11.26 -8.13 -9.01
CA VAL A 150 -11.04 -7.82 -7.59
C VAL A 150 -10.93 -9.11 -6.79
N SER A 151 -9.79 -9.33 -6.15
CA SER A 151 -9.47 -10.54 -5.37
C SER A 151 -9.79 -10.40 -3.89
N SER A 152 -9.85 -11.56 -3.22
CA SER A 152 -10.04 -11.68 -1.77
C SER A 152 -11.37 -11.11 -1.26
N LEU A 153 -12.44 -11.31 -2.02
CA LEU A 153 -13.76 -10.80 -1.69
C LEU A 153 -14.35 -11.53 -0.48
N ILE A 154 -14.65 -10.78 0.56
CA ILE A 154 -15.48 -11.22 1.70
C ILE A 154 -16.87 -10.60 1.58
N ASN A 155 -16.94 -9.38 1.05
CA ASN A 155 -18.17 -8.61 0.87
C ASN A 155 -18.74 -8.82 -0.53
N TRP A 156 -19.66 -9.77 -0.67
CA TRP A 156 -20.36 -10.04 -1.94
C TRP A 156 -21.21 -8.87 -2.43
N LYS A 157 -21.82 -8.09 -1.51
CA LYS A 157 -22.62 -6.92 -1.88
C LYS A 157 -21.78 -5.84 -2.56
N PHE A 158 -20.56 -5.61 -2.06
CA PHE A 158 -19.59 -4.73 -2.70
C PHE A 158 -19.28 -5.20 -4.13
N TYR A 159 -19.06 -6.50 -4.33
CA TYR A 159 -18.76 -7.05 -5.65
C TYR A 159 -19.93 -6.85 -6.62
N GLU A 160 -21.15 -7.15 -6.19
CA GLU A 160 -22.37 -6.90 -6.97
C GLU A 160 -22.51 -5.42 -7.36
N ASP A 161 -22.37 -4.51 -6.39
CA ASP A 161 -22.46 -3.07 -6.62
C ASP A 161 -21.36 -2.56 -7.56
N LEU A 162 -20.14 -3.11 -7.44
CA LEU A 162 -19.01 -2.78 -8.31
C LEU A 162 -19.27 -3.25 -9.74
N VAL A 163 -19.72 -4.49 -9.91
CA VAL A 163 -20.10 -5.09 -11.19
C VAL A 163 -21.20 -4.26 -11.85
N GLU A 164 -22.26 -3.92 -11.13
CA GLU A 164 -23.36 -3.12 -11.67
C GLU A 164 -22.87 -1.74 -12.20
N GLN A 165 -21.94 -1.10 -11.48
CA GLN A 165 -21.35 0.18 -11.91
C GLN A 165 -20.37 0.03 -13.10
N LYS A 166 -19.61 -1.06 -13.16
CA LYS A 166 -18.58 -1.32 -14.18
C LYS A 166 -19.14 -1.84 -15.51
N PHE A 167 -20.14 -2.73 -15.48
CA PHE A 167 -20.65 -3.44 -16.66
C PHE A 167 -21.44 -2.56 -17.64
N ARG A 168 -21.61 -1.26 -17.36
CA ARG A 168 -22.06 -0.28 -18.35
C ARG A 168 -21.00 0.06 -19.42
N ARG A 169 -19.73 -0.41 -19.30
CA ARG A 169 -18.60 0.06 -20.15
C ARG A 169 -17.56 -1.00 -20.62
N HIS A 170 -17.98 -2.20 -21.02
CA HIS A 170 -17.14 -3.28 -21.64
C HIS A 170 -16.41 -4.25 -20.68
N THR A 171 -15.85 -5.30 -21.30
CA THR A 171 -16.00 -6.75 -21.05
C THR A 171 -14.88 -7.42 -20.24
N TYR A 172 -15.25 -8.51 -19.55
CA TYR A 172 -14.44 -9.47 -18.78
C TYR A 172 -13.92 -9.00 -17.41
N PHE A 173 -14.84 -8.73 -16.48
CA PHE A 173 -14.51 -8.71 -15.05
C PHE A 173 -14.63 -10.14 -14.49
N LEU A 174 -13.51 -10.73 -14.10
CA LEU A 174 -13.45 -12.13 -13.66
C LEU A 174 -13.93 -12.28 -12.22
N ASN A 175 -14.85 -13.21 -11.99
CA ASN A 175 -15.21 -13.67 -10.66
C ASN A 175 -14.38 -14.93 -10.31
N MET A 176 -13.45 -14.80 -9.35
CA MET A 176 -12.65 -15.94 -8.87
C MET A 176 -13.13 -16.48 -7.51
N GLY A 177 -14.30 -16.08 -7.03
CA GLY A 177 -14.83 -16.52 -5.74
C GLY A 177 -14.39 -15.66 -4.56
N SER A 178 -14.66 -16.17 -3.35
CA SER A 178 -14.31 -15.50 -2.10
C SER A 178 -12.87 -15.79 -1.66
N CYS A 179 -12.40 -15.04 -0.67
CA CYS A 179 -11.09 -15.28 -0.05
C CYS A 179 -11.04 -16.66 0.65
N SER A 180 -10.22 -17.57 0.13
CA SER A 180 -10.03 -18.91 0.70
C SER A 180 -9.53 -18.88 2.14
N LEU A 181 -8.67 -17.90 2.49
CA LEU A 181 -8.17 -17.73 3.86
C LEU A 181 -9.31 -17.45 4.85
N HIS A 182 -10.30 -16.64 4.46
CA HIS A 182 -11.46 -16.34 5.29
C HIS A 182 -12.38 -17.55 5.45
N VAL A 183 -12.54 -18.36 4.40
CA VAL A 183 -13.30 -19.62 4.47
C VAL A 183 -12.63 -20.57 5.48
N ILE A 184 -11.31 -20.78 5.35
CA ILE A 184 -10.55 -21.64 6.26
C ILE A 184 -10.62 -21.12 7.69
N TYR A 185 -10.34 -19.83 7.91
CA TYR A 185 -10.40 -19.21 9.23
C TYR A 185 -11.78 -19.37 9.88
N SER A 186 -12.86 -19.14 9.12
CA SER A 186 -14.23 -19.29 9.63
C SER A 186 -14.55 -20.73 10.03
N VAL A 187 -14.09 -21.70 9.25
CA VAL A 187 -14.25 -23.14 9.57
C VAL A 187 -13.50 -23.49 10.85
N PHE A 188 -12.23 -23.09 10.97
CA PHE A 188 -11.43 -23.35 12.18
C PHE A 188 -12.05 -22.69 13.42
N LYS A 189 -12.43 -21.42 13.34
CA LYS A 189 -13.09 -20.69 14.43
C LYS A 189 -14.40 -21.36 14.85
N ARG A 190 -15.19 -21.85 13.89
CA ARG A 190 -16.44 -22.58 14.17
C ARG A 190 -16.16 -23.92 14.84
N GLY A 191 -15.18 -24.67 14.36
CA GLY A 191 -14.76 -25.95 14.93
C GLY A 191 -14.29 -25.80 16.38
N ALA A 192 -13.44 -24.81 16.63
CA ALA A 192 -12.97 -24.44 17.97
C ALA A 192 -14.12 -24.19 18.94
N ARG A 193 -15.08 -23.35 18.50
CA ARG A 193 -16.26 -23.02 19.30
C ARG A 193 -17.13 -24.23 19.62
N ILE A 194 -17.30 -25.16 18.67
CA ILE A 194 -18.13 -26.38 18.87
C ILE A 194 -17.42 -27.38 19.79
N THR A 195 -16.09 -27.52 19.66
CA THR A 195 -15.28 -28.47 20.43
C THR A 195 -14.86 -27.94 21.80
N GLY A 196 -15.10 -26.66 22.08
CA GLY A 196 -14.69 -26.01 23.32
C GLY A 196 -13.20 -25.67 23.38
N TRP A 197 -12.46 -25.76 22.27
CA TRP A 197 -11.06 -25.40 22.22
C TRP A 197 -10.90 -23.89 22.35
N ASN A 198 -10.18 -23.44 23.38
CA ASN A 198 -9.83 -22.04 23.54
C ASN A 198 -8.55 -21.72 22.75
N ILE A 199 -8.72 -21.25 21.51
CA ILE A 199 -7.62 -20.87 20.62
C ILE A 199 -7.19 -19.41 20.85
N ASP A 200 -8.03 -18.61 21.52
CA ASP A 200 -7.75 -17.20 21.82
C ASP A 200 -6.82 -17.00 23.05
N GLY A 201 -6.39 -18.11 23.67
CA GLY A 201 -5.55 -18.12 24.87
C GLY A 201 -4.04 -18.29 24.65
N PHE A 202 -3.57 -18.18 23.40
CA PHE A 202 -2.14 -18.25 23.05
C PHE A 202 -1.55 -16.87 22.74
#